data_AF-A0A954K699-F1
#
_entry.id   AF-A0A954K699-F1
#
_cell.length_a   1.000
_cell.length_b   1.000
_cell.length_c   1.000
_cell.angle_alpha   90.00
_cell.angle_beta   90.00
_cell.angle_gamma   90.00
#
_symmetry.space_group_name_H-M   'P 1'
#
loop_
_entity.id
_entity.type
_entity.pdbx_description
1 polymer ?
#
loop_
_entity_poly.entity_id
_entity_poly.type
_entity_poly.pdbx_seq_one_letter_code
_entity_poly.pdbx_strand_id
1 'polypeptide(L)'
;IGLHPRDNTMLLESLCDLRDQGNTVIVVEHDEETMRAADHIVDFGPGPGVRGGYIVAEGSYQNVLKAKESVTGQFLSGKEKIEIPEQRRPLVKKDSIVIKGATHHNLKEITAHIPTKGLICITGVSGSGKSSLVNDILWPVLNKKVNKGKGNPGAHQKVTGLELIDKAIDIDQSPIGRTPRSNPATYVKVFDLIRDLYAKLPDSRMRGYKAGRFSFNVPGGRCEACEGHGANKLEMDFLADVWVPCPVCEGRRFHHETLEIRYKGASIAEVLEMDIQQAIEHFQNVPKILKLLESLHDVGLDYLKLGQPSPTLSGGEAQRVKLARELGKRSTGSTFYLLDEP
;
A
#
# COMPACT_ATOMS: atom_id res chain seq x y z
N ILE A 1 -12.94 6.63 0.09
CA ILE A 1 -12.48 7.98 -0.33
C ILE A 1 -13.06 8.98 0.66
N GLY A 2 -12.26 9.92 1.16
CA GLY A 2 -12.47 10.92 2.24
C GLY A 2 -13.79 11.67 2.41
N LEU A 3 -14.91 10.97 2.30
CA LEU A 3 -16.24 11.44 2.67
C LEU A 3 -16.44 11.17 4.16
N HIS A 4 -16.98 12.15 4.86
CA HIS A 4 -17.32 11.96 6.26
C HIS A 4 -18.65 11.21 6.37
N PRO A 5 -18.87 10.34 7.37
CA PRO A 5 -20.11 9.57 7.52
C PRO A 5 -21.38 10.43 7.46
N ARG A 6 -21.35 11.64 8.05
CA ARG A 6 -22.45 12.61 7.96
C ARG A 6 -22.88 12.94 6.52
N ASP A 7 -21.93 13.06 5.60
CA ASP A 7 -22.20 13.47 4.22
C ASP A 7 -22.55 12.24 3.34
N ASN A 8 -22.44 11.02 3.89
CA ASN A 8 -22.74 9.76 3.20
C ASN A 8 -24.20 9.66 2.80
N THR A 9 -25.12 10.13 3.64
CA THR A 9 -26.56 10.15 3.33
C THR A 9 -26.87 10.92 2.05
N MET A 10 -26.24 12.08 1.85
CA MET A 10 -26.45 12.89 0.64
C MET A 10 -25.92 12.19 -0.62
N LEU A 11 -24.79 11.48 -0.49
CA LEU A 11 -24.24 10.68 -1.58
C LEU A 11 -25.19 9.52 -1.93
N LEU A 12 -25.70 8.82 -0.92
CA LEU A 12 -26.64 7.71 -1.12
C LEU A 12 -27.95 8.16 -1.77
N GLU A 13 -28.52 9.29 -1.34
CA GLU A 13 -29.70 9.89 -1.98
C GLU A 13 -29.41 10.21 -3.46
N SER A 14 -28.26 10.82 -3.76
CA SER A 14 -27.87 11.12 -5.14
C SER A 14 -27.71 9.87 -6.00
N LEU A 15 -27.18 8.77 -5.44
CA LEU A 15 -27.07 7.49 -6.14
C LEU A 15 -28.44 6.85 -6.39
N CYS A 16 -29.35 6.96 -5.41
CA CYS A 16 -30.74 6.51 -5.55
C CYS A 16 -31.49 7.32 -6.60
N ASP A 17 -31.32 8.65 -6.62
CA ASP A 17 -31.91 9.52 -7.64
C ASP A 17 -31.41 9.15 -9.05
N LEU A 18 -30.11 8.83 -9.18
CA LEU A 18 -29.54 8.37 -10.44
C LEU A 18 -30.15 7.03 -10.89
N ARG A 19 -30.35 6.09 -9.95
CA ARG A 19 -31.06 4.82 -10.20
C ARG A 19 -32.50 5.08 -10.63
N ASP A 20 -33.22 5.94 -9.91
CA ASP A 20 -34.66 6.20 -10.10
C ASP A 20 -34.97 6.93 -11.40
N GLN A 21 -33.97 7.56 -12.02
CA GLN A 21 -34.02 8.05 -13.40
C GLN A 21 -34.02 6.93 -14.46
N GLY A 22 -34.02 5.66 -14.05
CA GLY A 22 -34.03 4.49 -14.94
C GLY A 22 -32.63 3.96 -15.28
N ASN A 23 -31.59 4.39 -14.57
CA ASN A 23 -30.23 3.91 -14.76
C ASN A 23 -29.93 2.70 -13.85
N THR A 24 -28.95 1.88 -14.25
CA THR A 24 -28.33 0.91 -13.36
C THR A 24 -27.06 1.52 -12.77
N VAL A 25 -26.96 1.55 -11.44
CA VAL A 25 -25.81 2.11 -10.71
C VAL A 25 -25.04 0.98 -10.05
N ILE A 26 -23.79 0.76 -10.46
CA ILE A 26 -22.89 -0.22 -9.87
C ILE A 26 -21.86 0.54 -9.02
N VAL A 27 -21.78 0.18 -7.73
CA VAL A 27 -20.87 0.81 -6.76
C VAL A 27 -19.98 -0.27 -6.14
N VAL A 28 -18.67 -0.03 -6.11
CA VAL A 28 -17.70 -0.85 -5.37
C VAL A 28 -17.37 -0.11 -4.08
N GLU A 29 -17.82 -0.63 -2.94
CA GLU A 29 -17.70 0.04 -1.64
C GLU A 29 -17.41 -0.95 -0.49
N HIS A 30 -16.92 -0.38 0.60
CA HIS A 30 -16.66 -1.06 1.87
C HIS A 30 -17.48 -0.46 3.03
N ASP A 31 -18.21 0.63 2.78
CA ASP A 31 -19.06 1.29 3.77
C ASP A 31 -20.35 0.52 4.10
N GLU A 32 -20.65 0.39 5.39
CA GLU A 32 -21.80 -0.37 5.90
C GLU A 32 -23.15 0.29 5.55
N GLU A 33 -23.26 1.61 5.63
CA GLU A 33 -24.51 2.32 5.34
C GLU A 33 -24.89 2.17 3.86
N THR A 34 -23.90 2.24 2.98
CA THR A 34 -24.06 1.99 1.54
C THR A 34 -24.54 0.58 1.28
N MET A 35 -23.92 -0.43 1.90
CA MET A 35 -24.36 -1.82 1.77
C MET A 35 -25.78 -2.04 2.29
N ARG A 36 -26.16 -1.37 3.39
CA ARG A 36 -27.52 -1.44 3.95
C ARG A 36 -28.57 -0.83 3.02
N ALA A 37 -28.21 0.23 2.28
CA ALA A 37 -29.11 0.92 1.35
C ALA A 37 -29.22 0.25 -0.03
N ALA A 38 -28.29 -0.64 -0.38
CA ALA A 38 -28.25 -1.27 -1.70
C ALA A 38 -29.45 -2.20 -1.97
N ASP A 39 -30.00 -2.11 -3.18
CA ASP A 39 -31.08 -3.01 -3.63
C ASP A 39 -30.58 -4.45 -3.85
N HIS A 40 -29.34 -4.58 -4.33
CA HIS A 40 -28.68 -5.86 -4.61
C HIS A 40 -27.19 -5.76 -4.27
N ILE A 41 -26.67 -6.77 -3.59
CA ILE A 41 -25.27 -6.88 -3.17
C ILE A 41 -24.68 -8.13 -3.81
N VAL A 42 -23.50 -7.99 -4.38
CA VAL A 42 -22.65 -9.10 -4.84
C VAL A 42 -21.38 -9.08 -4.00
N ASP A 43 -21.23 -10.05 -3.11
CA ASP A 43 -20.08 -10.15 -2.21
C ASP A 43 -19.06 -11.15 -2.76
N PHE A 44 -17.81 -10.71 -2.83
CA PHE A 44 -16.69 -11.51 -3.34
C PHE A 44 -15.84 -12.04 -2.18
N GLY A 45 -15.38 -13.27 -2.29
CA GLY A 45 -14.54 -13.87 -1.26
C GLY A 45 -14.10 -15.30 -1.61
N PRO A 46 -13.79 -16.13 -0.60
CA PRO A 46 -13.75 -15.81 0.84
C PRO A 46 -12.48 -15.07 1.27
N GLY A 47 -11.47 -14.97 0.40
CA GLY A 47 -10.22 -14.26 0.70
C GLY A 47 -9.73 -13.43 -0.50
N PRO A 48 -8.59 -12.75 -0.36
CA PRO A 48 -8.02 -11.96 -1.44
C PRO A 48 -7.22 -12.81 -2.45
N GLY A 49 -7.00 -12.28 -3.65
CA GLY A 49 -6.13 -12.90 -4.66
C GLY A 49 -6.63 -14.24 -5.18
N VAL A 50 -5.73 -15.22 -5.24
CA VAL A 50 -6.03 -16.59 -5.67
C VAL A 50 -7.02 -17.32 -4.75
N ARG A 51 -7.23 -16.82 -3.52
CA ARG A 51 -8.26 -17.31 -2.58
C ARG A 51 -9.62 -16.63 -2.76
N GLY A 52 -9.70 -15.65 -3.68
CA GLY A 52 -10.89 -14.90 -3.99
C GLY A 52 -11.42 -15.21 -5.39
N GLY A 53 -12.20 -14.27 -5.93
CA GLY A 53 -12.76 -14.39 -7.28
C GLY A 53 -14.05 -15.22 -7.35
N TYR A 54 -14.62 -15.59 -6.21
CA TYR A 54 -15.91 -16.27 -6.11
C TYR A 54 -16.97 -15.34 -5.55
N ILE A 55 -18.20 -15.48 -6.04
CA ILE A 55 -19.39 -14.86 -5.42
C ILE A 55 -19.77 -15.74 -4.23
N VAL A 56 -19.56 -15.24 -3.01
CA VAL A 56 -19.85 -15.96 -1.75
C VAL A 56 -21.24 -15.62 -1.20
N ALA A 57 -21.80 -14.48 -1.61
CA ALA A 57 -23.18 -14.10 -1.36
C ALA A 57 -23.69 -13.21 -2.49
N GLU A 58 -24.96 -13.37 -2.83
CA GLU A 58 -25.64 -12.54 -3.82
C GLU A 58 -27.10 -12.34 -3.42
N GLY A 59 -27.62 -11.12 -3.62
CA GLY A 59 -29.02 -10.77 -3.36
C GLY A 59 -29.17 -9.57 -2.43
N SER A 60 -30.21 -9.58 -1.60
CA SER A 60 -30.46 -8.49 -0.65
C SER A 60 -29.43 -8.47 0.49
N TYR A 61 -29.38 -7.36 1.23
CA TYR A 61 -28.64 -7.26 2.50
C TYR A 61 -28.88 -8.45 3.46
N GLN A 62 -30.12 -8.95 3.53
CA GLN A 62 -30.47 -10.10 4.37
C GLN A 62 -29.88 -11.43 3.87
N ASN A 63 -29.64 -11.55 2.56
CA ASN A 63 -28.96 -12.72 2.00
C ASN A 63 -27.49 -12.74 2.42
N VAL A 64 -26.81 -11.58 2.35
CA VAL A 64 -25.41 -11.43 2.76
C VAL A 64 -25.21 -11.75 4.25
N LEU A 65 -26.09 -11.27 5.13
CA LEU A 65 -26.02 -11.58 6.58
C LEU A 65 -26.12 -13.08 6.91
N LYS A 66 -26.86 -13.84 6.09
CA LYS A 66 -27.08 -15.29 6.30
C LYS A 66 -25.96 -16.13 5.69
N ALA A 67 -25.20 -15.60 4.74
CA ALA A 67 -24.12 -16.32 4.08
C ALA A 67 -22.97 -16.55 5.06
N LYS A 68 -22.62 -17.82 5.29
CA LYS A 68 -21.56 -18.19 6.25
C LYS A 68 -20.16 -17.88 5.72
N GLU A 69 -19.96 -18.00 4.41
CA GLU A 69 -18.67 -17.79 3.74
C GLU A 69 -18.37 -16.31 3.46
N SER A 70 -19.38 -15.44 3.61
CA SER A 70 -19.24 -13.99 3.47
C SER A 70 -18.58 -13.39 4.70
N VAL A 71 -17.32 -12.98 4.58
CA VAL A 71 -16.62 -12.20 5.61
C VAL A 71 -17.38 -10.89 5.85
N THR A 72 -17.83 -10.23 4.78
CA THR A 72 -18.67 -9.02 4.84
C THR A 72 -19.91 -9.24 5.72
N GLY A 73 -20.66 -10.32 5.51
CA GLY A 73 -21.83 -10.69 6.31
C GLY A 73 -21.51 -10.97 7.79
N GLN A 74 -20.32 -11.50 8.10
CA GLN A 74 -19.88 -11.71 9.48
C GLN A 74 -19.65 -10.38 10.23
N PHE A 75 -19.05 -9.38 9.57
CA PHE A 75 -18.90 -8.04 10.14
C PHE A 75 -20.24 -7.29 10.24
N LEU A 76 -21.05 -7.32 9.18
CA LEU A 76 -22.36 -6.65 9.15
C LEU A 76 -23.35 -7.22 10.19
N SER A 77 -23.22 -8.51 10.53
CA SER A 77 -24.02 -9.15 11.60
C SER A 77 -23.44 -8.95 13.00
N GLY A 78 -22.24 -8.41 13.13
CA GLY A 78 -21.51 -8.25 14.39
C GLY A 78 -20.95 -9.55 14.98
N LYS A 79 -20.91 -10.65 14.21
CA LYS A 79 -20.21 -11.89 14.61
C LYS A 79 -18.72 -11.65 14.71
N GLU A 80 -18.18 -10.96 13.71
CA GLU A 80 -16.83 -10.40 13.71
C GLU A 80 -16.91 -8.91 13.99
N LYS A 81 -15.91 -8.37 14.70
CA LYS A 81 -15.84 -6.94 15.02
C LYS A 81 -14.40 -6.51 15.21
N ILE A 82 -14.13 -5.25 14.94
CA ILE A 82 -12.84 -4.63 15.28
C ILE A 82 -12.83 -4.39 16.80
N GLU A 83 -11.86 -4.99 17.49
CA GLU A 83 -11.74 -4.84 18.93
C GLU A 83 -11.41 -3.40 19.34
N ILE A 84 -12.11 -2.91 20.37
CA ILE A 84 -11.85 -1.61 20.96
C ILE A 84 -10.88 -1.81 22.13
N PRO A 85 -9.68 -1.19 22.13
CA PRO A 85 -8.74 -1.34 23.23
C PRO A 85 -9.34 -0.90 24.57
N GLU A 86 -9.30 -1.78 25.58
CA GLU A 86 -9.80 -1.48 26.93
C GLU A 86 -9.06 -0.31 27.58
N GLN A 87 -7.76 -0.19 27.29
CA GLN A 87 -6.91 0.87 27.80
C GLN A 87 -6.25 1.62 26.64
N ARG A 88 -6.28 2.95 26.71
CA ARG A 88 -5.55 3.82 25.79
C ARG A 88 -4.17 4.14 26.36
N ARG A 89 -3.17 4.22 25.49
CA ARG A 89 -1.82 4.65 25.89
C ARG A 89 -1.90 6.05 26.52
N PRO A 90 -1.38 6.27 27.73
CA PRO A 90 -1.32 7.60 28.32
C PRO A 90 -0.33 8.47 27.53
N LEU A 91 -0.77 9.67 27.15
CA LEU A 91 0.04 10.61 26.38
C LEU A 91 0.43 11.80 27.27
N VAL A 92 1.72 12.16 27.23
CA VAL A 92 2.25 13.29 28.01
C VAL A 92 2.07 14.57 27.21
N LYS A 93 1.24 15.51 27.70
CA LYS A 93 0.94 16.77 27.00
C LYS A 93 2.19 17.60 26.68
N LYS A 94 3.21 17.56 27.54
CA LYS A 94 4.49 18.26 27.33
C LYS A 94 5.25 17.73 26.10
N ASP A 95 5.06 16.46 25.77
CA ASP A 95 5.73 15.78 24.67
C ASP A 95 4.91 15.90 23.37
N SER A 96 4.53 17.13 23.01
CA SER A 96 3.71 17.40 21.83
C SER A 96 4.42 18.27 20.81
N ILE A 97 4.22 17.96 19.53
CA ILE A 97 4.45 18.89 18.43
C ILE A 97 3.30 19.89 18.42
N VAL A 98 3.61 21.18 18.48
CA VAL A 98 2.58 22.24 18.57
C VAL A 98 2.67 23.13 17.36
N ILE A 99 1.57 23.20 16.60
CA ILE A 99 1.38 24.11 15.48
C ILE A 99 0.61 25.31 16.01
N LYS A 100 1.22 26.50 16.05
CA LYS A 100 0.60 27.73 16.54
C LYS A 100 0.18 28.65 15.41
N GLY A 101 -1.02 29.23 15.55
CA GLY A 101 -1.57 30.25 14.67
C GLY A 101 -1.62 29.82 13.21
N ALA A 102 -2.13 28.60 12.93
CA ALA A 102 -2.30 28.11 11.57
C ALA A 102 -3.47 28.83 10.89
N THR A 103 -3.18 29.46 9.74
CA THR A 103 -4.13 30.29 8.98
C THR A 103 -4.21 29.89 7.50
N HIS A 104 -3.56 28.78 7.12
CA HIS A 104 -3.57 28.29 5.74
C HIS A 104 -4.99 27.90 5.29
N HIS A 105 -5.37 28.32 4.09
CA HIS A 105 -6.72 28.12 3.53
C HIS A 105 -7.84 28.59 4.46
N ASN A 106 -8.71 27.70 4.91
CA ASN A 106 -9.85 28.02 5.75
C ASN A 106 -9.56 27.96 7.26
N LEU A 107 -8.32 27.67 7.67
CA LEU A 107 -7.94 27.60 9.09
C LEU A 107 -8.05 28.97 9.76
N LYS A 108 -8.67 29.00 10.94
CA LYS A 108 -9.03 30.23 11.69
C LYS A 108 -8.05 30.50 12.84
N GLU A 109 -6.78 30.70 12.50
CA GLU A 109 -5.70 30.97 13.46
C GLU A 109 -5.62 29.92 14.59
N ILE A 110 -5.72 28.65 14.23
CA ILE A 110 -5.82 27.58 15.22
C ILE A 110 -4.46 27.23 15.84
N THR A 111 -4.50 26.73 17.07
CA THR A 111 -3.34 26.08 17.70
C THR A 111 -3.65 24.60 17.93
N ALA A 112 -2.85 23.71 17.33
CA ALA A 112 -3.02 22.27 17.43
C ALA A 112 -1.86 21.66 18.22
N HIS A 113 -2.18 20.79 19.18
CA HIS A 113 -1.22 20.02 19.97
C HIS A 113 -1.28 18.55 19.54
N ILE A 114 -0.17 18.01 19.06
CA ILE A 114 -0.05 16.63 18.57
C ILE A 114 0.92 15.88 19.49
N PRO A 115 0.42 15.10 20.47
CA PRO A 115 1.28 14.32 21.35
C PRO A 115 2.09 13.29 20.57
N THR A 116 3.34 13.10 20.96
CA THR A 116 4.22 12.09 20.37
C THR A 116 4.00 10.71 20.99
N LYS A 117 4.49 9.67 20.31
CA LYS A 117 4.46 8.26 20.77
C LYS A 117 3.04 7.68 20.98
N GLY A 118 2.02 8.29 20.38
CA GLY A 118 0.64 7.82 20.36
C GLY A 118 0.15 7.48 18.97
N LEU A 119 -0.97 6.74 18.89
CA LEU A 119 -1.78 6.65 17.68
C LEU A 119 -2.71 7.86 17.68
N ILE A 120 -2.43 8.84 16.82
CA ILE A 120 -3.16 10.11 16.74
C ILE A 120 -3.99 10.13 15.46
N CYS A 121 -5.30 10.32 15.60
CA CYS A 121 -6.21 10.45 14.46
C CYS A 121 -6.68 11.90 14.35
N ILE A 122 -6.54 12.49 13.16
CA ILE A 122 -7.07 13.82 12.85
C ILE A 122 -8.39 13.64 12.08
N THR A 123 -9.51 13.98 12.71
CA THR A 123 -10.85 13.74 12.17
C THR A 123 -11.60 15.04 11.89
N GLY A 124 -12.77 14.92 11.28
CA GLY A 124 -13.65 16.04 10.94
C GLY A 124 -14.20 15.90 9.51
N VAL A 125 -15.21 16.71 9.18
CA VAL A 125 -15.89 16.65 7.88
C VAL A 125 -14.99 17.00 6.70
N SER A 126 -15.39 16.62 5.48
CA SER A 126 -14.62 17.02 4.30
C SER A 126 -14.55 18.54 4.19
N GLY A 127 -13.40 19.08 3.76
CA GLY A 127 -13.16 20.52 3.71
C GLY A 127 -12.96 21.21 5.06
N SER A 128 -12.97 20.52 6.21
CA SER A 128 -12.77 21.16 7.53
C SER A 128 -11.35 21.72 7.77
N GLY A 129 -10.38 21.40 6.91
CA GLY A 129 -8.99 21.84 7.02
C GLY A 129 -8.02 20.78 7.53
N LYS A 130 -8.41 19.48 7.59
CA LYS A 130 -7.52 18.36 7.98
C LYS A 130 -6.25 18.32 7.13
N SER A 131 -6.39 18.25 5.80
CA SER A 131 -5.26 18.22 4.87
C SER A 131 -4.45 19.52 4.92
N SER A 132 -5.11 20.68 5.07
CA SER A 132 -4.43 21.97 5.27
C SER A 132 -3.52 21.97 6.51
N LEU A 133 -3.95 21.34 7.60
CA LEU A 133 -3.16 21.25 8.83
C LEU A 133 -2.03 20.21 8.70
N VAL A 134 -2.36 19.04 8.16
CA VAL A 134 -1.49 17.85 8.19
C VAL A 134 -0.54 17.83 6.98
N ASN A 135 -1.08 17.87 5.77
CA ASN A 135 -0.31 17.72 4.53
C ASN A 135 0.33 19.04 4.08
N ASP A 136 -0.32 20.18 4.31
CA ASP A 136 0.18 21.47 3.81
C ASP A 136 1.02 22.24 4.83
N ILE A 137 0.82 22.05 6.14
CA ILE A 137 1.61 22.69 7.19
C ILE A 137 2.56 21.68 7.86
N LEU A 138 2.01 20.67 8.54
CA LEU A 138 2.81 19.80 9.40
C LEU A 138 3.88 19.06 8.60
N TRP A 139 3.51 18.35 7.54
CA TRP A 139 4.46 17.56 6.76
C TRP A 139 5.58 18.40 6.14
N PRO A 140 5.33 19.53 5.44
CA PRO A 140 6.40 20.36 4.90
C PRO A 140 7.31 20.94 5.99
N VAL A 141 6.79 21.25 7.18
CA VAL A 141 7.62 21.65 8.33
C VAL A 141 8.50 20.50 8.78
N LEU A 142 7.94 19.31 8.98
CA LEU A 142 8.66 18.12 9.40
C LEU A 142 9.75 17.76 8.39
N ASN A 143 9.40 17.71 7.11
CA ASN A 143 10.34 17.36 6.05
C ASN A 143 11.49 18.38 5.96
N LYS A 144 11.18 19.68 6.07
CA LYS A 144 12.20 20.74 6.01
C LYS A 144 13.10 20.77 7.23
N LYS A 145 12.54 20.71 8.44
CA LYS A 145 13.28 20.96 9.69
C LYS A 145 13.85 19.70 10.34
N VAL A 146 13.15 18.57 10.24
CA VAL A 146 13.60 17.28 10.82
C VAL A 146 14.39 16.49 9.79
N ASN A 147 13.83 16.28 8.60
CA ASN A 147 14.49 15.47 7.56
C ASN A 147 15.54 16.24 6.73
N LYS A 148 15.65 17.57 6.92
CA LYS A 148 16.51 18.47 6.11
C LYS A 148 16.18 18.43 4.60
N GLY A 149 14.95 18.11 4.25
CA GLY A 149 14.42 18.06 2.89
C GLY A 149 13.84 19.40 2.41
N LYS A 150 13.12 19.35 1.29
CA LYS A 150 12.37 20.50 0.76
C LYS A 150 10.96 20.54 1.36
N GLY A 151 10.48 21.73 1.67
CA GLY A 151 9.12 21.93 2.16
C GLY A 151 8.76 23.42 2.13
N ASN A 152 7.59 23.73 1.57
CA ASN A 152 7.01 25.06 1.56
C ASN A 152 5.74 25.02 2.41
N PRO A 153 5.86 25.11 3.75
CA PRO A 153 4.72 24.98 4.63
C PRO A 153 3.72 26.13 4.42
N GLY A 154 2.43 25.80 4.51
CA GLY A 154 1.34 26.77 4.48
C GLY A 154 1.42 27.80 5.62
N ALA A 155 0.56 28.82 5.57
CA ALA A 155 0.56 29.92 6.52
C ALA A 155 0.34 29.46 7.97
N HIS A 156 1.34 29.73 8.83
CA HIS A 156 1.33 29.46 10.27
C HIS A 156 2.32 30.38 11.00
N GLN A 157 2.16 30.57 12.31
CA GLN A 157 3.11 31.40 13.09
C GLN A 157 4.39 30.61 13.42
N LYS A 158 4.26 29.47 14.09
CA LYS A 158 5.41 28.65 14.52
C LYS A 158 5.01 27.20 14.78
N VAL A 159 5.94 26.29 14.55
CA VAL A 159 5.88 24.90 15.05
C VAL A 159 6.99 24.65 16.06
N THR A 160 6.65 24.08 17.22
CA THR A 160 7.57 23.71 18.32
C THR A 160 7.46 22.22 18.68
N GLY A 161 8.40 21.68 19.45
CA GLY A 161 8.40 20.26 19.84
C GLY A 161 9.02 19.33 18.79
N LEU A 162 9.78 19.89 17.83
CA LEU A 162 10.41 19.12 16.75
C LEU A 162 11.61 18.30 17.25
N GLU A 163 12.22 18.73 18.35
CA GLU A 163 13.29 18.03 19.07
C GLU A 163 12.87 16.69 19.69
N LEU A 164 11.56 16.41 19.74
CA LEU A 164 11.01 15.16 20.28
C LEU A 164 11.10 13.98 19.31
N ILE A 165 11.44 14.25 18.04
CA ILE A 165 11.48 13.26 16.96
C ILE A 165 12.80 13.37 16.19
N ASP A 166 13.33 12.22 15.79
CA ASP A 166 14.58 12.12 15.05
C ASP A 166 14.35 12.12 13.54
N LYS A 167 13.16 11.69 13.11
CA LYS A 167 12.80 11.50 11.72
C LYS A 167 11.29 11.61 11.53
N ALA A 168 10.86 12.11 10.38
CA ALA A 168 9.46 12.04 9.96
C ALA A 168 9.33 11.27 8.63
N ILE A 169 8.28 10.49 8.47
CA ILE A 169 8.02 9.69 7.27
C ILE A 169 6.56 9.87 6.89
N ASP A 170 6.34 10.33 5.66
CA ASP A 170 5.04 10.37 5.03
C ASP A 170 4.82 9.10 4.22
N ILE A 171 3.70 8.43 4.49
CA ILE A 171 3.27 7.20 3.84
C ILE A 171 1.97 7.53 3.11
N ASP A 172 2.14 8.02 1.88
CA ASP A 172 1.06 8.45 0.99
C ASP A 172 0.66 7.34 0.00
N GLN A 173 -0.46 7.54 -0.69
CA GLN A 173 -0.98 6.63 -1.72
C GLN A 173 -0.31 6.79 -3.10
N SER A 174 0.73 7.62 -3.22
CA SER A 174 1.45 7.78 -4.49
C SER A 174 2.11 6.45 -4.93
N PRO A 175 2.29 6.20 -6.25
CA PRO A 175 2.92 4.97 -6.71
C PRO A 175 4.33 4.77 -6.11
N ILE A 176 4.68 3.54 -5.74
CA ILE A 176 6.03 3.19 -5.22
C ILE A 176 7.13 3.35 -6.28
N GLY A 177 6.75 3.43 -7.56
CA GLY A 177 7.57 3.86 -8.67
C GLY A 177 6.74 4.09 -9.93
N ARG A 178 7.33 4.73 -10.94
CA ARG A 178 6.63 5.09 -12.19
C ARG A 178 6.83 4.09 -13.32
N THR A 179 7.67 3.07 -13.12
CA THR A 179 8.03 2.10 -14.16
C THR A 179 7.82 0.67 -13.67
N PRO A 180 7.68 -0.32 -14.58
CA PRO A 180 7.60 -1.73 -14.20
C PRO A 180 8.83 -2.31 -13.48
N ARG A 181 9.95 -1.57 -13.43
CA ARG A 181 11.15 -1.97 -12.66
C ARG A 181 10.92 -1.85 -11.15
N SER A 182 10.01 -0.97 -10.72
CA SER A 182 9.58 -0.90 -9.33
C SER A 182 8.47 -1.91 -9.08
N ASN A 183 8.58 -2.66 -8.01
CA ASN A 183 7.62 -3.66 -7.57
C ASN A 183 7.76 -3.86 -6.04
N PRO A 184 6.83 -4.58 -5.38
CA PRO A 184 6.91 -4.82 -3.94
C PRO A 184 8.28 -5.33 -3.49
N ALA A 185 8.82 -6.35 -4.18
CA ALA A 185 10.08 -6.98 -3.79
C ALA A 185 11.30 -6.04 -3.83
N THR A 186 11.37 -5.17 -4.83
CA THR A 186 12.44 -4.16 -4.95
C THR A 186 12.26 -2.99 -3.99
N TYR A 187 11.02 -2.63 -3.66
CA TYR A 187 10.72 -1.52 -2.76
C TYR A 187 11.07 -1.87 -1.31
N VAL A 188 10.63 -3.03 -0.82
CA VAL A 188 10.98 -3.51 0.53
C VAL A 188 12.40 -4.09 0.63
N LYS A 189 13.13 -4.13 -0.48
CA LYS A 189 14.52 -4.61 -0.59
C LYS A 189 14.73 -6.11 -0.34
N VAL A 190 13.64 -6.90 -0.32
CA VAL A 190 13.76 -8.36 -0.24
C VAL A 190 14.38 -8.96 -1.49
N PHE A 191 14.19 -8.34 -2.66
CA PHE A 191 14.78 -8.83 -3.91
C PHE A 191 16.31 -8.82 -3.90
N ASP A 192 16.94 -7.91 -3.15
CA ASP A 192 18.40 -7.89 -3.00
C ASP A 192 18.91 -9.16 -2.30
N LEU A 193 18.21 -9.59 -1.24
CA LEU A 193 18.52 -10.82 -0.51
C LEU A 193 18.25 -12.08 -1.35
N ILE A 194 17.18 -12.06 -2.15
CA ILE A 194 16.86 -13.16 -3.08
C ILE A 194 17.98 -13.30 -4.13
N ARG A 195 18.41 -12.20 -4.75
CA ARG A 195 19.52 -12.22 -5.73
C ARG A 195 20.83 -12.73 -5.13
N ASP A 196 21.14 -12.32 -3.89
CA ASP A 196 22.32 -12.80 -3.17
C ASP A 196 22.25 -14.30 -2.87
N LEU A 197 21.05 -14.83 -2.60
CA LEU A 197 20.82 -16.25 -2.42
C LEU A 197 21.05 -17.00 -3.74
N TYR A 198 20.47 -16.55 -4.84
CA TYR A 198 20.64 -17.18 -6.16
C TYR A 198 22.10 -17.19 -6.62
N ALA A 199 22.85 -16.12 -6.34
CA ALA A 199 24.28 -16.05 -6.64
C ALA A 199 25.12 -17.07 -5.83
N LYS A 200 24.63 -17.55 -4.69
CA LYS A 200 25.35 -18.50 -3.83
C LYS A 200 25.09 -19.96 -4.18
N LEU A 201 24.12 -20.25 -5.06
CA LEU A 201 23.79 -21.62 -5.47
C LEU A 201 24.97 -22.30 -6.19
N PRO A 202 25.09 -23.65 -6.10
CA PRO A 202 26.20 -24.37 -6.73
C PRO A 202 26.34 -24.08 -8.22
N ASP A 203 25.24 -24.15 -8.98
CA ASP A 203 25.23 -23.91 -10.43
C ASP A 203 25.65 -22.47 -10.78
N SER A 204 25.19 -21.49 -9.99
CA SER A 204 25.62 -20.10 -10.13
C SER A 204 27.12 -19.94 -9.90
N ARG A 205 27.67 -20.60 -8.87
CA ARG A 205 29.10 -20.54 -8.57
C ARG A 205 29.93 -21.18 -9.68
N MET A 206 29.51 -22.33 -10.19
CA MET A 206 30.18 -23.00 -11.31
C MET A 206 30.20 -22.13 -12.57
N ARG A 207 29.12 -21.40 -12.84
CA ARG A 207 29.02 -20.48 -13.99
C ARG A 207 29.60 -19.08 -13.72
N GLY A 208 30.14 -18.81 -12.53
CA GLY A 208 30.68 -17.51 -12.15
C GLY A 208 29.62 -16.40 -12.00
N TYR A 209 28.34 -16.76 -11.86
CA TYR A 209 27.25 -15.79 -11.74
C TYR A 209 27.24 -15.11 -10.36
N LYS A 210 27.17 -13.78 -10.39
CA LYS A 210 27.02 -12.92 -9.21
C LYS A 210 25.59 -12.39 -9.10
N ALA A 211 25.26 -11.73 -7.98
CA ALA A 211 23.93 -11.15 -7.74
C ALA A 211 23.48 -10.16 -8.83
N GLY A 212 24.41 -9.59 -9.60
CA GLY A 212 24.13 -8.75 -10.77
C GLY A 212 23.48 -9.51 -11.93
N ARG A 213 23.83 -10.78 -12.18
CA ARG A 213 23.19 -11.62 -13.22
C ARG A 213 21.69 -11.79 -12.96
N PHE A 214 21.31 -11.78 -11.69
CA PHE A 214 19.94 -11.94 -11.22
C PHE A 214 19.17 -10.61 -11.05
N SER A 215 19.77 -9.50 -11.47
CA SER A 215 19.13 -8.18 -11.42
C SER A 215 18.59 -7.82 -12.80
N PHE A 216 17.28 -7.59 -12.90
CA PHE A 216 16.66 -7.09 -14.14
C PHE A 216 17.00 -5.61 -14.42
N ASN A 217 17.64 -4.91 -13.48
CA ASN A 217 18.00 -3.49 -13.62
C ASN A 217 19.38 -3.27 -14.28
N VAL A 218 20.19 -4.31 -14.45
CA VAL A 218 21.55 -4.19 -15.00
C VAL A 218 21.75 -5.14 -16.17
N PRO A 219 22.56 -4.76 -17.18
CA PRO A 219 22.91 -5.67 -18.26
C PRO A 219 23.58 -6.94 -17.74
N GLY A 220 23.46 -8.01 -18.52
CA GLY A 220 24.20 -9.25 -18.31
C GLY A 220 23.32 -10.47 -18.08
N GLY A 221 22.21 -10.36 -17.35
CA GLY A 221 21.25 -11.48 -17.20
C GLY A 221 19.79 -11.15 -17.45
N ARG A 222 19.45 -9.86 -17.50
CA ARG A 222 18.13 -9.34 -17.90
C ARG A 222 17.87 -9.59 -19.38
N CYS A 223 16.61 -9.61 -19.80
CA CYS A 223 16.25 -9.59 -21.21
C CYS A 223 16.58 -8.22 -21.83
N GLU A 224 17.49 -8.17 -22.79
CA GLU A 224 17.86 -6.89 -23.43
C GLU A 224 16.74 -6.30 -24.31
N ALA A 225 15.88 -7.13 -24.91
CA ALA A 225 14.79 -6.65 -25.78
C ALA A 225 13.75 -5.75 -25.08
N CYS A 226 13.62 -5.86 -23.75
CA CYS A 226 12.77 -4.98 -22.93
C CYS A 226 13.58 -4.30 -21.82
N GLU A 227 14.92 -4.35 -21.88
CA GLU A 227 15.82 -3.88 -20.84
C GLU A 227 15.42 -4.28 -19.40
N GLY A 228 14.94 -5.53 -19.25
CA GLY A 228 14.47 -6.08 -17.98
C GLY A 228 13.15 -5.54 -17.43
N HIS A 229 12.41 -4.72 -18.18
CA HIS A 229 11.06 -4.29 -17.78
C HIS A 229 10.06 -5.46 -17.78
N GLY A 230 10.27 -6.44 -18.67
CA GLY A 230 9.31 -7.53 -18.93
C GLY A 230 8.12 -7.08 -19.80
N ALA A 231 8.00 -5.78 -20.06
CA ALA A 231 7.00 -5.18 -20.91
C ALA A 231 7.62 -4.02 -21.69
N ASN A 232 7.04 -3.73 -22.85
CA ASN A 232 7.39 -2.59 -23.68
C ASN A 232 6.31 -1.53 -23.54
N LYS A 233 6.73 -0.26 -23.45
CA LYS A 233 5.82 0.87 -23.37
C LYS A 233 5.31 1.19 -24.78
N LEU A 234 4.01 1.18 -24.98
CA LEU A 234 3.36 1.71 -26.17
C LEU A 234 2.85 3.11 -25.86
N GLU A 235 3.36 4.08 -26.61
CA GLU A 235 2.90 5.46 -26.54
C GLU A 235 1.60 5.58 -27.33
N MET A 236 0.60 6.20 -26.71
CA MET A 236 -0.74 6.37 -27.27
C MET A 236 -1.02 7.86 -27.42
N ASP A 237 -1.53 8.29 -28.58
CA ASP A 237 -1.68 9.73 -28.88
C ASP A 237 -2.70 10.46 -27.99
N PHE A 238 -3.76 9.76 -27.58
CA PHE A 238 -4.90 10.35 -26.86
C PHE A 238 -5.26 9.63 -25.55
N LEU A 239 -4.62 8.51 -25.27
CA LEU A 239 -4.89 7.67 -24.10
C LEU A 239 -3.62 7.59 -23.25
N ALA A 240 -3.77 7.15 -22.00
CA ALA A 240 -2.61 6.86 -21.17
C ALA A 240 -1.77 5.74 -21.80
N ASP A 241 -0.45 5.91 -21.78
CA ASP A 241 0.50 4.91 -22.28
C ASP A 241 0.25 3.55 -21.64
N VAL A 242 0.34 2.50 -22.44
CA VAL A 242 0.11 1.12 -21.98
C VAL A 242 1.39 0.31 -22.02
N TRP A 243 1.53 -0.62 -21.08
CA TRP A 243 2.66 -1.55 -21.04
C TRP A 243 2.21 -2.91 -21.56
N VAL A 244 2.80 -3.36 -22.66
CA VAL A 244 2.47 -4.64 -23.29
C VAL A 244 3.56 -5.67 -22.97
N PRO A 245 3.22 -6.92 -22.61
CA PRO A 245 4.20 -7.96 -22.35
C PRO A 245 5.25 -8.07 -23.46
N CYS A 246 6.53 -8.19 -23.06
CA CYS A 246 7.62 -8.30 -24.00
C CYS A 246 7.50 -9.61 -24.81
N PRO A 247 7.52 -9.60 -26.15
CA PRO A 247 7.36 -10.80 -26.95
C PRO A 247 8.56 -11.76 -26.88
N VAL A 248 9.72 -11.29 -26.38
CA VAL A 248 10.95 -12.10 -26.31
C VAL A 248 11.04 -12.89 -25.01
N CYS A 249 10.76 -12.26 -23.87
CA CYS A 249 10.83 -12.92 -22.55
C CYS A 249 9.48 -13.27 -21.97
N GLU A 250 8.37 -12.86 -22.60
CA GLU A 250 6.99 -13.08 -22.15
C GLU A 250 6.78 -12.64 -20.70
N GLY A 251 7.29 -11.46 -20.33
CA GLY A 251 7.18 -10.94 -18.97
C GLY A 251 8.24 -11.45 -17.99
N ARG A 252 9.02 -12.48 -18.32
CA ARG A 252 10.00 -13.09 -17.39
C ARG A 252 11.19 -12.20 -17.03
N ARG A 253 11.42 -11.08 -17.72
CA ARG A 253 12.48 -10.08 -17.48
C ARG A 253 13.93 -10.53 -17.64
N PHE A 254 14.21 -11.83 -17.83
CA PHE A 254 15.56 -12.39 -17.90
C PHE A 254 15.78 -13.23 -19.17
N HIS A 255 17.05 -13.42 -19.55
CA HIS A 255 17.44 -14.37 -20.59
C HIS A 255 17.35 -15.82 -20.07
N HIS A 256 17.22 -16.77 -21.01
CA HIS A 256 17.03 -18.18 -20.72
C HIS A 256 18.12 -18.76 -19.78
N GLU A 257 19.41 -18.46 -20.01
CA GLU A 257 20.47 -19.08 -19.18
C GLU A 257 20.47 -18.58 -17.74
N THR A 258 19.90 -17.39 -17.48
CA THR A 258 19.68 -16.90 -16.10
C THR A 258 18.56 -17.70 -15.41
N LEU A 259 17.53 -18.09 -16.17
CA LEU A 259 16.36 -18.81 -15.67
C LEU A 259 16.61 -20.31 -15.42
N GLU A 260 17.70 -20.86 -15.96
CA GLU A 260 18.14 -22.23 -15.66
C GLU A 260 18.56 -22.41 -14.20
N ILE A 261 18.99 -21.34 -13.53
CA ILE A 261 19.34 -21.39 -12.11
C ILE A 261 18.07 -21.44 -11.27
N ARG A 262 17.92 -22.52 -10.50
CA ARG A 262 16.72 -22.79 -9.71
C ARG A 262 17.04 -22.97 -8.22
N TYR A 263 16.23 -22.35 -7.36
CA TYR A 263 16.20 -22.61 -5.92
C TYR A 263 14.91 -23.33 -5.58
N LYS A 264 14.99 -24.49 -4.93
CA LYS A 264 13.82 -25.37 -4.64
C LYS A 264 12.90 -25.55 -5.86
N GLY A 265 13.51 -25.76 -7.03
CA GLY A 265 12.79 -25.95 -8.28
C GLY A 265 12.30 -24.67 -8.97
N ALA A 266 12.38 -23.48 -8.36
CA ALA A 266 11.91 -22.22 -8.94
C ALA A 266 13.05 -21.35 -9.50
N SER A 267 12.89 -20.84 -10.72
CA SER A 267 13.76 -19.81 -11.27
C SER A 267 13.50 -18.45 -10.64
N ILE A 268 14.39 -17.47 -10.84
CA ILE A 268 14.19 -16.14 -10.26
C ILE A 268 12.96 -15.41 -10.83
N ALA A 269 12.59 -15.67 -12.08
CA ALA A 269 11.36 -15.11 -12.66
C ALA A 269 10.12 -15.77 -12.05
N GLU A 270 10.14 -17.09 -11.85
CA GLU A 270 9.05 -17.81 -11.19
C GLU A 270 8.86 -17.33 -9.74
N VAL A 271 9.95 -17.03 -9.02
CA VAL A 271 9.87 -16.40 -7.68
C VAL A 271 9.21 -15.02 -7.73
N LEU A 272 9.49 -14.20 -8.75
CA LEU A 272 8.83 -12.90 -8.90
C LEU A 272 7.33 -13.03 -9.21
N GLU A 273 6.89 -14.16 -9.74
CA GLU A 273 5.47 -14.45 -10.02
C GLU A 273 4.72 -15.05 -8.82
N MET A 274 5.42 -15.45 -7.76
CA MET A 274 4.80 -15.91 -6.51
C MET A 274 4.07 -14.76 -5.83
N ASP A 275 2.89 -15.06 -5.30
CA ASP A 275 2.28 -14.20 -4.28
C ASP A 275 3.10 -14.22 -2.98
N ILE A 276 2.87 -13.26 -2.11
CA ILE A 276 3.66 -13.10 -0.87
C ILE A 276 3.50 -14.31 0.05
N GLN A 277 2.32 -14.92 0.11
CA GLN A 277 2.07 -16.14 0.89
C GLN A 277 2.92 -17.32 0.38
N GLN A 278 2.92 -17.57 -0.93
CA GLN A 278 3.74 -18.59 -1.58
C GLN A 278 5.24 -18.31 -1.36
N ALA A 279 5.65 -17.04 -1.43
CA ALA A 279 7.04 -16.67 -1.19
C ALA A 279 7.47 -16.94 0.27
N ILE A 280 6.59 -16.69 1.26
CA ILE A 280 6.83 -17.03 2.67
C ILE A 280 7.13 -18.52 2.82
N GLU A 281 6.27 -19.38 2.26
CA GLU A 281 6.44 -20.84 2.31
C GLU A 281 7.71 -21.29 1.59
N HIS A 282 8.01 -20.69 0.43
CA HIS A 282 9.20 -20.98 -0.37
C HIS A 282 10.49 -20.63 0.40
N PHE A 283 10.53 -19.48 1.06
CA PHE A 283 11.70 -18.96 1.78
C PHE A 283 11.68 -19.18 3.31
N GLN A 284 10.83 -20.06 3.83
CA GLN A 284 10.71 -20.35 5.27
C GLN A 284 12.05 -20.68 5.97
N ASN A 285 13.02 -21.26 5.25
CA ASN A 285 14.35 -21.62 5.78
C ASN A 285 15.39 -20.50 5.61
N VAL A 286 14.99 -19.28 5.23
CA VAL A 286 15.87 -18.14 5.00
C VAL A 286 15.38 -16.94 5.84
N PRO A 287 15.73 -16.88 7.14
CA PRO A 287 15.10 -15.96 8.10
C PRO A 287 15.15 -14.48 7.71
N LYS A 288 16.23 -14.05 7.03
CA LYS A 288 16.38 -12.64 6.59
C LYS A 288 15.39 -12.27 5.48
N ILE A 289 15.06 -13.19 4.59
CA ILE A 289 14.06 -13.00 3.53
C ILE A 289 12.68 -13.06 4.16
N LEU A 290 12.42 -14.10 4.95
CA LEU A 290 11.15 -14.34 5.64
C LEU A 290 10.67 -13.10 6.40
N LYS A 291 11.53 -12.49 7.22
CA LYS A 291 11.19 -11.29 7.99
C LYS A 291 10.64 -10.14 7.15
N LEU A 292 11.18 -9.91 5.94
CA LEU A 292 10.71 -8.84 5.06
C LEU A 292 9.40 -9.21 4.34
N LEU A 293 9.19 -10.49 4.07
CA LEU A 293 7.94 -11.00 3.51
C LEU A 293 6.81 -10.96 4.55
N GLU A 294 7.09 -11.31 5.80
CA GLU A 294 6.15 -11.18 6.93
C GLU A 294 5.67 -9.73 7.09
N SER A 295 6.55 -8.73 6.91
CA SER A 295 6.13 -7.32 6.96
C SER A 295 5.12 -6.95 5.86
N LEU A 296 5.16 -7.62 4.70
CA LEU A 296 4.15 -7.46 3.64
C LEU A 296 2.86 -8.23 3.97
N HIS A 297 2.98 -9.38 4.62
CA HIS A 297 1.85 -10.17 5.11
C HIS A 297 1.05 -9.42 6.18
N ASP A 298 1.73 -8.85 7.17
CA ASP A 298 1.13 -8.13 8.30
C ASP A 298 0.30 -6.91 7.88
N VAL A 299 0.58 -6.32 6.71
CA VAL A 299 -0.19 -5.21 6.14
C VAL A 299 -1.30 -5.68 5.17
N GLY A 300 -1.55 -6.99 5.09
CA GLY A 300 -2.63 -7.58 4.31
C GLY A 300 -2.38 -7.62 2.80
N LEU A 301 -1.12 -7.79 2.36
CA LEU A 301 -0.76 -7.85 0.94
C LEU A 301 -0.45 -9.27 0.43
N ASP A 302 -0.84 -10.31 1.15
CA ASP A 302 -0.53 -11.73 0.85
C ASP A 302 -0.73 -12.16 -0.59
N TYR A 303 -1.77 -11.62 -1.21
CA TYR A 303 -2.20 -11.95 -2.56
C TYR A 303 -1.34 -11.30 -3.65
N LEU A 304 -0.56 -10.29 -3.30
CA LEU A 304 0.18 -9.48 -4.26
C LEU A 304 1.42 -10.24 -4.71
N LYS A 305 1.69 -10.25 -6.02
CA LYS A 305 2.91 -10.88 -6.54
C LYS A 305 4.14 -10.06 -6.18
N LEU A 306 5.24 -10.73 -5.84
CA LEU A 306 6.52 -10.07 -5.52
C LEU A 306 7.01 -9.12 -6.61
N GLY A 307 6.86 -9.56 -7.87
CA GLY A 307 7.29 -8.85 -9.07
C GLY A 307 6.23 -7.94 -9.68
N GLN A 308 5.05 -7.78 -9.07
CA GLN A 308 3.95 -7.00 -9.62
C GLN A 308 4.38 -5.57 -9.96
N PRO A 309 4.26 -5.13 -11.22
CA PRO A 309 4.69 -3.80 -11.63
C PRO A 309 4.00 -2.69 -10.83
N SER A 310 4.77 -1.73 -10.32
CA SER A 310 4.25 -0.61 -9.53
C SER A 310 3.12 0.19 -10.22
N PRO A 311 3.12 0.42 -11.55
CA PRO A 311 2.02 1.13 -12.20
C PRO A 311 0.67 0.39 -12.15
N THR A 312 0.68 -0.90 -11.80
CA THR A 312 -0.53 -1.74 -11.70
C THR A 312 -1.07 -1.84 -10.27
N LEU A 313 -0.41 -1.21 -9.30
CA LEU A 313 -0.85 -1.20 -7.90
C LEU A 313 -1.87 -0.08 -7.69
N SER A 314 -2.92 -0.35 -6.93
CA SER A 314 -3.80 0.68 -6.38
C SER A 314 -3.06 1.58 -5.41
N GLY A 315 -3.63 2.77 -5.15
CA GLY A 315 -3.06 3.72 -4.18
C GLY A 315 -2.89 3.12 -2.79
N GLY A 316 -3.90 2.40 -2.30
CA GLY A 316 -3.87 1.71 -1.00
C GLY A 316 -2.88 0.54 -0.96
N GLU A 317 -2.68 -0.22 -2.05
CA GLU A 317 -1.61 -1.22 -2.11
C GLU A 317 -0.22 -0.56 -2.06
N ALA A 318 -0.01 0.51 -2.84
CA ALA A 318 1.25 1.24 -2.84
C ALA A 318 1.58 1.80 -1.45
N GLN A 319 0.59 2.35 -0.76
CA GLN A 319 0.72 2.85 0.60
C GLN A 319 1.09 1.74 1.60
N ARG A 320 0.40 0.59 1.55
CA ARG A 320 0.70 -0.56 2.41
C ARG A 320 2.09 -1.15 2.15
N VAL A 321 2.57 -1.18 0.90
CA VAL A 321 3.96 -1.56 0.58
C VAL A 321 4.96 -0.61 1.23
N LYS A 322 4.67 0.71 1.26
CA LYS A 322 5.51 1.68 1.97
C LYS A 322 5.50 1.46 3.47
N LEU A 323 4.34 1.17 4.05
CA LEU A 323 4.20 0.82 5.47
C LEU A 323 5.00 -0.43 5.82
N ALA A 324 4.87 -1.50 5.03
CA ALA A 324 5.63 -2.75 5.20
C ALA A 324 7.14 -2.50 5.23
N ARG A 325 7.64 -1.61 4.36
CA ARG A 325 9.06 -1.24 4.35
C ARG A 325 9.51 -0.60 5.65
N GLU A 326 8.68 0.21 6.29
CA GLU A 326 9.03 0.83 7.57
C GLU A 326 8.91 -0.16 8.73
N LEU A 327 7.91 -1.05 8.73
CA LEU A 327 7.76 -2.13 9.71
C LEU A 327 8.94 -3.13 9.69
N GLY A 328 9.49 -3.42 8.50
CA GLY A 328 10.64 -4.32 8.34
C GLY A 328 11.96 -3.76 8.87
N LYS A 329 12.06 -2.45 9.14
CA LYS A 329 13.28 -1.81 9.66
C LYS A 329 13.39 -1.96 11.17
N ARG A 330 14.62 -1.95 11.67
CA ARG A 330 14.87 -1.77 13.11
C ARG A 330 14.54 -0.32 13.48
N SER A 331 13.78 -0.12 14.55
CA SER A 331 13.46 1.22 15.06
C SER A 331 14.76 1.96 15.44
N THR A 332 15.09 3.01 14.72
CA THR A 332 16.24 3.89 15.00
C THR A 332 15.71 5.20 15.57
N GLY A 333 15.43 5.23 16.88
CA GLY A 333 14.97 6.44 17.57
C GLY A 333 13.46 6.70 17.47
N SER A 334 13.08 7.97 17.64
CA SER A 334 11.71 8.48 17.68
C SER A 334 11.27 8.93 16.28
N THR A 335 10.62 8.04 15.53
CA THR A 335 10.11 8.34 14.18
C THR A 335 8.64 8.75 14.21
N PHE A 336 8.31 9.85 13.52
CA PHE A 336 6.95 10.33 13.32
C PHE A 336 6.43 9.83 11.97
N TYR A 337 5.34 9.05 11.99
CA TYR A 337 4.71 8.55 10.76
C TYR A 337 3.44 9.34 10.46
N LEU A 338 3.31 9.78 9.22
CA LEU A 338 2.09 10.38 8.66
C LEU A 338 1.46 9.38 7.70
N LEU A 339 0.17 9.13 7.83
CA LEU A 339 -0.61 8.31 6.90
C LEU A 339 -1.87 9.09 6.56
N ASP A 340 -2.16 9.23 5.26
CA ASP A 340 -3.39 9.84 4.76
C ASP A 340 -4.31 8.73 4.23
N GLU A 341 -5.46 8.55 4.88
CA GLU A 341 -6.47 7.52 4.57
C GLU A 341 -5.88 6.11 4.26
N PRO A 342 -5.19 5.46 5.23
CA PRO A 342 -4.47 4.20 5.03
C PRO A 342 -5.32 2.95 4.83
#